data_AF-A0A5J4KKL0-F1
#
_entry.id   AF-A0A5J4KKL0-F1
#
_cell.length_a   1.000
_cell.length_b   1.000
_cell.length_c   1.000
_cell.angle_alpha   90.00
_cell.angle_beta   90.00
_cell.angle_gamma   90.00
#
_symmetry.space_group_name_H-M   'P 1'
#
loop_
_entity.id
_entity.type
_entity.pdbx_description
1 polymer ?
#
loop_
_entity_poly.entity_id
_entity_poly.type
_entity_poly.pdbx_seq_one_letter_code
_entity_poly.pdbx_strand_id
1 'polypeptide(L)'
;MSSQYLTRLEEPQVPPYPPDKMAQGLYGSLAQFLAPLLIEVDTRIDKRLVRTLLQTVVVILTFRDRVNGLLLSEMGGYLDTPDKAPAGTKRLSRLLHCSKWSAELIRSYLWHRATQRLATWKQAGMDALALWDESAWEKPESIASDDLGPVRSSKARLDLPM
;
A
#
# COMPACT_ATOMS: atom_id res chain seq x y z
N MET A 1 41.50 3.57 -18.12
CA MET A 1 40.10 3.70 -18.59
C MET A 1 39.17 3.35 -17.45
N SER A 2 38.17 4.20 -17.20
CA SER A 2 37.38 4.31 -15.98
C SER A 2 36.54 3.06 -15.67
N SER A 3 36.78 2.44 -14.52
CA SER A 3 35.93 1.39 -13.93
C SER A 3 34.82 2.05 -13.11
N GLN A 4 33.91 2.79 -13.76
CA GLN A 4 32.96 3.67 -13.07
C GLN A 4 31.56 3.07 -12.83
N TYR A 5 31.35 1.80 -13.18
CA TYR A 5 30.11 1.11 -12.82
C TYR A 5 30.45 -0.26 -12.28
N LEU A 6 30.61 -0.34 -10.96
CA LEU A 6 30.67 -1.58 -10.20
C LEU A 6 29.24 -2.11 -10.00
N THR A 7 28.43 -2.15 -11.06
CA THR A 7 27.19 -2.93 -11.05
C THR A 7 27.62 -4.35 -11.35
N ARG A 8 27.91 -5.13 -10.29
CA ARG A 8 27.98 -6.59 -10.44
C ARG A 8 26.71 -7.02 -11.16
N LEU A 9 26.85 -7.74 -12.27
CA LEU A 9 25.74 -8.43 -12.91
C LEU A 9 25.02 -9.22 -11.81
N GLU A 10 23.79 -8.80 -11.56
CA GLU A 10 22.96 -9.21 -10.44
C GLU A 10 22.85 -10.74 -10.41
N GLU A 11 22.95 -11.33 -9.22
CA GLU A 11 22.44 -12.67 -8.98
C GLU A 11 21.05 -12.79 -9.63
N PRO A 12 20.70 -13.93 -10.26
CA PRO A 12 19.40 -14.08 -10.88
C PRO A 12 18.32 -13.61 -9.92
N GLN A 13 17.61 -12.54 -10.30
CA GLN A 13 16.66 -11.79 -9.46
C GLN A 13 15.54 -12.65 -8.85
N VAL A 14 15.41 -13.89 -9.32
CA VAL A 14 14.41 -14.85 -8.88
C VAL A 14 15.12 -16.15 -8.53
N PRO A 15 15.21 -16.54 -7.25
CA PRO A 15 15.70 -17.87 -6.88
C PRO A 15 14.85 -18.95 -7.56
N PRO A 16 15.39 -20.16 -7.83
CA PRO A 16 14.78 -21.16 -8.72
C PRO A 16 13.58 -21.86 -8.08
N TYR A 17 12.52 -21.11 -7.80
CA TYR A 17 11.26 -21.62 -7.29
C TYR A 17 10.22 -21.65 -8.41
N PRO A 18 9.38 -22.69 -8.45
CA PRO A 18 8.15 -22.67 -9.24
C PRO A 18 7.33 -21.40 -8.92
N PRO A 19 6.78 -20.68 -9.92
CA PRO A 19 6.08 -19.41 -9.70
C PRO A 19 4.93 -19.48 -8.69
N ASP A 20 4.21 -20.59 -8.64
CA ASP A 20 3.16 -20.90 -7.68
C ASP A 20 3.68 -20.97 -6.25
N LYS A 21 4.81 -21.66 -6.03
CA LYS A 21 5.45 -21.76 -4.73
C LYS A 21 6.00 -20.41 -4.26
N MET A 22 6.57 -19.63 -5.17
CA MET A 22 7.04 -18.29 -4.87
C MET A 22 5.88 -17.37 -4.48
N ALA A 23 4.79 -17.36 -5.25
CA ALA A 23 3.60 -16.58 -4.95
C ALA A 23 3.00 -16.96 -3.58
N GLN A 24 2.92 -18.25 -3.28
CA GLN A 24 2.45 -18.74 -1.98
C GLN A 24 3.37 -18.31 -0.83
N GLY A 25 4.69 -18.37 -1.02
CA GLY A 25 5.67 -17.90 -0.03
C GLY A 25 5.54 -16.41 0.25
N LEU A 26 5.47 -15.58 -0.80
CA LEU A 26 5.28 -14.13 -0.70
C LEU A 26 3.95 -13.78 -0.02
N TYR A 27 2.87 -14.49 -0.35
CA TYR A 27 1.59 -14.34 0.32
C TYR A 27 1.71 -14.64 1.82
N GLY A 28 2.40 -15.73 2.19
CA GLY A 28 2.64 -16.09 3.58
C GLY A 28 3.44 -15.01 4.32
N SER A 29 4.52 -14.51 3.73
CA SER A 29 5.33 -13.42 4.29
C SER A 29 4.53 -12.13 4.44
N LEU A 30 3.68 -11.79 3.47
CA LEU A 30 2.81 -10.61 3.55
C LEU A 30 1.75 -10.79 4.66
N ALA A 31 1.13 -11.96 4.76
CA ALA A 31 0.16 -12.26 5.81
C ALA A 31 0.80 -12.17 7.20
N GLN A 32 2.02 -12.71 7.36
CA GLN A 32 2.78 -12.59 8.60
C GLN A 32 3.16 -11.14 8.90
N PHE A 33 3.60 -10.40 7.88
CA PHE A 33 3.90 -8.97 8.00
C PHE A 33 2.68 -8.20 8.51
N LEU A 34 1.51 -8.42 7.93
CA LEU A 34 0.26 -7.72 8.26
C LEU A 34 -0.45 -8.30 9.49
N ALA A 35 -0.02 -9.44 10.04
CA ALA A 35 -0.74 -10.16 11.09
C ALA A 35 -1.12 -9.27 12.29
N PRO A 36 -0.24 -8.42 12.85
CA PRO A 36 -0.63 -7.55 13.97
C PRO A 36 -1.78 -6.59 13.62
N LEU A 37 -1.74 -6.01 12.41
CA LEU A 37 -2.82 -5.15 11.92
C LEU A 37 -4.12 -5.95 11.71
N LEU A 38 -4.03 -7.15 11.11
CA LEU A 38 -5.20 -7.98 10.83
C LEU A 38 -5.90 -8.45 12.11
N ILE A 39 -5.13 -8.81 13.14
CA ILE A 39 -5.65 -9.16 14.47
C ILE A 39 -6.39 -7.96 15.07
N GLU A 40 -5.78 -6.77 15.03
CA GLU A 40 -6.38 -5.55 15.56
C GLU A 40 -7.67 -5.18 14.82
N VAL A 41 -7.71 -5.33 13.49
CA VAL A 41 -8.89 -5.09 12.66
C VAL A 41 -10.00 -6.14 12.92
N ASP A 42 -9.65 -7.40 13.14
CA ASP A 42 -10.60 -8.50 13.45
C ASP A 42 -11.39 -8.26 14.73
N THR A 43 -10.87 -7.48 15.69
CA THR A 43 -11.62 -7.06 16.88
C THR A 43 -12.76 -6.07 16.58
N ARG A 44 -12.75 -5.42 15.40
CA ARG A 44 -13.66 -4.31 15.07
C ARG A 44 -14.64 -4.62 13.95
N ILE A 45 -14.24 -5.46 12.98
CA ILE A 45 -15.05 -5.75 11.79
C ILE A 45 -15.24 -7.26 11.60
N ASP A 46 -16.22 -7.63 10.78
CA ASP A 46 -16.49 -9.04 10.47
C ASP A 46 -15.29 -9.71 9.78
N LYS A 47 -14.99 -10.95 10.15
CA LYS A 47 -13.87 -11.75 9.64
C LYS A 47 -13.81 -11.83 8.10
N ARG A 48 -14.94 -11.76 7.40
CA ARG A 48 -14.98 -11.72 5.93
C ARG A 48 -14.37 -10.43 5.37
N LEU A 49 -14.57 -9.30 6.05
CA LEU A 49 -13.95 -8.03 5.69
C LEU A 49 -12.46 -8.01 6.03
N VAL A 50 -12.04 -8.64 7.13
CA VAL A 50 -10.62 -8.82 7.45
C VAL A 50 -9.90 -9.62 6.36
N ARG A 51 -10.50 -10.72 5.90
CA ARG A 51 -9.97 -11.48 4.75
C ARG A 51 -9.91 -10.61 3.49
N THR A 52 -10.96 -9.83 3.23
CA THR A 52 -11.02 -8.92 2.08
C THR A 52 -9.88 -7.89 2.15
N LEU A 53 -9.52 -7.38 3.32
CA LEU A 53 -8.40 -6.45 3.50
C LEU A 53 -7.07 -7.05 3.05
N LEU A 54 -6.73 -8.26 3.53
CA LEU A 54 -5.50 -8.95 3.10
C LEU A 54 -5.48 -9.18 1.59
N GLN A 55 -6.59 -9.68 1.02
CA GLN A 55 -6.71 -9.90 -0.42
C GLN A 55 -6.57 -8.60 -1.20
N THR A 56 -7.09 -7.49 -0.68
CA THR A 56 -6.98 -6.17 -1.32
C THR A 56 -5.52 -5.73 -1.39
N VAL A 57 -4.73 -5.91 -0.31
CA VAL A 57 -3.30 -5.60 -0.35
C VAL A 57 -2.56 -6.48 -1.35
N VAL A 58 -2.89 -7.77 -1.44
CA VAL A 58 -2.32 -8.68 -2.44
C VAL A 58 -2.63 -8.20 -3.87
N VAL A 59 -3.88 -7.83 -4.14
CA VAL A 59 -4.31 -7.28 -5.45
C VAL A 59 -3.54 -6.00 -5.78
N ILE A 60 -3.45 -5.06 -4.83
CA ILE A 60 -2.70 -3.81 -5.01
C ILE A 60 -1.25 -4.13 -5.38
N LEU A 61 -0.57 -5.01 -4.64
CA LEU A 61 0.82 -5.36 -4.92
C LEU A 61 1.01 -6.09 -6.26
N THR A 62 0.06 -6.96 -6.62
CA THR A 62 0.11 -7.77 -7.85
C THR A 62 -0.13 -6.91 -9.11
N PHE A 63 -1.00 -5.91 -9.01
CA PHE A 63 -1.43 -5.09 -10.14
C PHE A 63 -1.01 -3.61 -10.03
N ARG A 64 -0.05 -3.29 -9.15
CA ARG A 64 0.41 -1.92 -8.86
C ARG A 64 0.85 -1.13 -10.10
N ASP A 65 1.40 -1.84 -11.08
CA ASP A 65 1.98 -1.25 -12.29
C ASP A 65 0.95 -1.13 -13.43
N ARG A 66 -0.32 -1.48 -13.20
CA ARG A 66 -1.39 -1.32 -14.18
C ARG A 66 -2.06 0.02 -14.01
N VAL A 67 -2.27 0.72 -15.13
CA VAL A 67 -2.95 2.02 -15.20
C VAL A 67 -4.30 2.03 -14.46
N ASN A 68 -5.02 0.91 -14.50
CA ASN A 68 -6.33 0.74 -13.87
C ASN A 68 -6.30 -0.10 -12.58
N GLY A 69 -5.12 -0.37 -12.01
CA GLY A 69 -4.92 -1.31 -10.90
C GLY A 69 -5.62 -0.93 -9.60
N LEU A 70 -6.04 0.34 -9.46
CA LEU A 70 -6.77 0.87 -8.31
C LEU A 70 -8.23 1.26 -8.62
N LEU A 71 -8.73 0.98 -9.83
CA LEU A 71 -10.15 1.17 -10.12
C LEU A 71 -10.98 0.13 -9.36
N LEU A 72 -11.98 0.58 -8.61
CA LEU A 72 -12.76 -0.28 -7.72
C LEU A 72 -13.41 -1.47 -8.47
N SER A 73 -13.88 -1.24 -9.70
CA SER A 73 -14.47 -2.28 -10.56
C SER A 73 -13.45 -3.33 -11.00
N GLU A 74 -12.24 -2.89 -11.38
CA GLU A 74 -11.14 -3.76 -11.79
C GLU A 74 -10.62 -4.56 -10.59
N MET A 75 -10.42 -3.89 -9.46
CA MET A 75 -10.05 -4.53 -8.19
C MET A 75 -11.09 -5.57 -7.75
N GLY A 76 -12.38 -5.29 -7.97
CA GLY A 76 -13.45 -6.26 -7.74
C GLY A 76 -13.29 -7.52 -8.59
N GLY A 77 -12.88 -7.37 -9.86
CA GLY A 77 -12.58 -8.48 -10.76
C GLY A 77 -11.31 -9.24 -10.38
N TYR A 78 -10.31 -8.59 -9.79
CA TYR A 78 -9.07 -9.24 -9.31
C TYR A 78 -9.23 -9.96 -7.96
N LEU A 79 -10.14 -9.48 -7.10
CA LEU A 79 -10.45 -10.11 -5.82
C LEU A 79 -11.22 -11.43 -5.99
N ASP A 80 -11.97 -11.56 -7.07
CA ASP A 80 -12.69 -12.76 -7.49
C ASP A 80 -12.25 -13.16 -8.91
N THR A 81 -13.14 -13.80 -9.66
CA THR A 81 -13.04 -13.98 -11.10
C THR A 81 -13.79 -12.86 -11.82
N PRO A 82 -13.45 -12.51 -13.08
CA PRO A 82 -14.09 -11.41 -13.80
C PRO A 82 -15.63 -11.49 -13.89
N ASP A 83 -16.19 -12.70 -14.01
CA ASP A 83 -17.64 -12.97 -13.98
C ASP A 83 -18.32 -12.61 -12.65
N LYS A 84 -17.53 -12.48 -11.57
CA LYS A 84 -17.97 -12.10 -10.23
C LYS A 84 -17.45 -10.74 -9.79
N ALA A 85 -16.90 -9.94 -10.72
CA ALA A 85 -16.41 -8.59 -10.44
C ALA A 85 -17.41 -7.70 -9.67
N PRO A 86 -18.73 -7.72 -9.94
CA PRO A 86 -19.70 -6.96 -9.15
C PRO A 86 -19.75 -7.36 -7.67
N ALA A 87 -19.60 -8.65 -7.38
CA ALA A 87 -19.59 -9.16 -6.01
C ALA A 87 -18.30 -8.75 -5.28
N GLY A 88 -17.14 -8.87 -5.94
CA GLY A 88 -15.86 -8.39 -5.41
C GLY A 88 -15.87 -6.89 -5.14
N THR A 89 -16.39 -6.10 -6.09
CA THR A 89 -16.58 -4.65 -5.98
C THR A 89 -17.42 -4.29 -4.75
N LYS A 90 -18.56 -4.99 -4.56
CA LYS A 90 -19.44 -4.76 -3.39
C LYS A 90 -18.74 -5.08 -2.07
N ARG A 91 -17.92 -6.14 -2.01
CA ARG A 91 -17.15 -6.48 -0.80
C ARG A 91 -16.08 -5.44 -0.50
N LEU A 92 -15.34 -5.01 -1.51
CA LEU A 92 -14.30 -4.00 -1.36
C LEU A 92 -14.90 -2.64 -0.96
N SER A 93 -15.98 -2.23 -1.62
CA SER A 93 -16.77 -1.04 -1.23
C SER A 93 -17.23 -1.12 0.22
N ARG A 94 -17.78 -2.27 0.65
CA ARG A 94 -18.19 -2.48 2.05
C ARG A 94 -17.03 -2.39 3.02
N LEU A 95 -15.84 -2.88 2.66
CA LEU A 95 -14.63 -2.72 3.48
C LEU A 95 -14.27 -1.23 3.61
N LEU A 96 -14.16 -0.51 2.49
CA LEU A 96 -13.72 0.90 2.47
C LEU A 96 -14.69 1.84 3.19
N HIS A 97 -16.00 1.57 3.15
CA HIS A 97 -17.02 2.39 3.82
C HIS A 97 -17.38 1.90 5.23
N CYS A 98 -16.71 0.88 5.77
CA CYS A 98 -17.00 0.40 7.11
C CYS A 98 -16.47 1.40 8.17
N SER A 99 -17.37 2.10 8.86
CA SER A 99 -17.02 3.10 9.88
C SER A 99 -16.32 2.56 11.13
N LYS A 100 -16.30 1.23 11.31
CA LYS A 100 -15.67 0.57 12.46
C LYS A 100 -14.14 0.45 12.35
N TRP A 101 -13.57 0.77 11.20
CA TRP A 101 -12.13 0.83 11.02
C TRP A 101 -11.76 2.08 10.23
N SER A 102 -10.51 2.51 10.31
CA SER A 102 -10.03 3.69 9.61
C SER A 102 -8.55 3.53 9.25
N ALA A 103 -8.06 4.45 8.41
CA ALA A 103 -6.65 4.54 8.04
C ALA A 103 -5.73 4.73 9.26
N GLU A 104 -6.26 5.20 10.40
CA GLU A 104 -5.47 5.40 11.61
C GLU A 104 -4.94 4.09 12.19
N LEU A 105 -5.67 2.97 12.02
CA LEU A 105 -5.15 1.66 12.43
C LEU A 105 -3.91 1.26 11.63
N ILE A 106 -3.89 1.57 10.33
CA ILE A 106 -2.72 1.34 9.47
C ILE A 106 -1.57 2.24 9.92
N ARG A 107 -1.84 3.52 10.17
CA ARG A 107 -0.84 4.49 10.64
C ARG A 107 -0.21 4.05 11.96
N SER A 108 -1.03 3.73 12.95
CA SER A 108 -0.61 3.24 14.26
C SER A 108 0.21 1.95 14.17
N TYR A 109 -0.21 0.99 13.34
CA TYR A 109 0.53 -0.24 13.08
C TYR A 109 1.93 0.04 12.49
N LEU A 110 2.02 0.87 11.44
CA LEU A 110 3.30 1.21 10.81
C LEU A 110 4.21 2.00 11.76
N TRP A 111 3.64 2.92 12.55
CA TRP A 111 4.37 3.71 13.53
C TRP A 111 4.96 2.84 14.64
N HIS A 112 4.17 1.91 15.19
CA HIS A 112 4.64 0.98 16.21
C HIS A 112 5.80 0.13 15.69
N ARG A 113 5.68 -0.37 14.47
CA ARG A 113 6.73 -1.16 13.82
C ARG A 113 8.00 -0.35 13.58
N ALA A 114 7.88 0.89 13.10
CA ALA A 114 9.03 1.78 12.91
C ALA A 114 9.74 2.05 14.24
N THR A 115 8.97 2.27 15.32
CA THR A 115 9.49 2.46 16.68
C THR A 115 10.25 1.23 17.18
N GLN A 116 9.69 0.03 17.00
CA GLN A 116 10.36 -1.23 17.36
C GLN A 116 11.67 -1.41 16.59
N ARG A 117 11.65 -1.15 15.28
CA ARG A 117 12.84 -1.27 14.42
C ARG A 117 13.94 -0.32 14.86
N LEU A 118 13.60 0.93 15.18
CA LEU A 118 14.53 1.93 15.69
C LEU A 118 15.14 1.50 17.02
N ALA A 119 14.35 0.93 17.93
CA ALA A 119 14.85 0.41 19.20
C ALA A 119 15.87 -0.72 19.00
N THR A 120 15.61 -1.65 18.07
CA THR A 120 16.56 -2.71 17.72
C THR A 120 17.87 -2.15 17.16
N TRP A 121 17.81 -1.13 16.30
CA TRP A 121 19.01 -0.49 15.75
C TRP A 121 19.82 0.23 16.81
N LYS A 122 19.16 0.96 17.70
CA LYS A 122 19.81 1.64 18.82
C LYS A 122 20.52 0.63 19.75
N GLN A 123 19.90 -0.50 20.04
CA GLN A 123 20.51 -1.58 20.83
C GLN A 123 21.72 -2.22 20.13
N ALA A 124 21.70 -2.27 18.80
CA ALA A 124 22.82 -2.75 18.00
C ALA A 124 23.92 -1.69 17.77
N GLY A 125 23.82 -0.50 18.36
CA GLY A 125 24.78 0.59 18.16
C GLY A 125 24.76 1.17 16.74
N MET A 126 23.66 1.00 16.00
CA MET A 126 23.49 1.56 14.67
C MET A 126 22.74 2.89 14.72
N ASP A 127 23.23 3.87 14.00
CA ASP A 127 22.54 5.14 13.80
C ASP A 127 21.41 5.00 12.77
N ALA A 128 20.29 5.68 13.02
CA ALA A 128 19.14 5.72 12.13
C ALA A 128 19.04 7.07 11.43
N LEU A 129 18.87 7.05 10.11
CA LEU A 129 18.57 8.24 9.33
C LEU A 129 17.04 8.37 9.16
N ALA A 130 16.49 9.51 9.57
CA ALA A 130 15.10 9.86 9.28
C ALA A 130 15.05 10.67 7.98
N LEU A 131 14.54 10.07 6.90
CA LEU A 131 14.24 10.78 5.67
C LEU A 131 12.93 11.56 5.87
N TRP A 132 13.00 12.89 5.79
CA TRP A 132 11.85 13.76 5.88
C TRP A 132 11.58 14.38 4.52
N ASP A 133 10.41 14.09 3.96
CA ASP A 133 9.95 14.63 2.69
C ASP A 133 8.44 14.81 2.74
N GLU A 134 7.91 15.64 1.85
CA GLU A 134 6.48 15.96 1.75
C GLU A 134 5.96 15.60 0.37
N SER A 135 4.73 15.09 0.32
CA SER A 135 4.04 14.82 -0.94
C SER A 135 2.56 15.18 -0.83
N ALA A 136 1.96 15.54 -1.96
CA ALA A 136 0.55 15.85 -2.06
C ALA A 136 -0.11 14.93 -3.09
N TRP A 137 -1.33 14.47 -2.78
CA TRP A 137 -2.18 13.75 -3.72
C TRP A 137 -3.13 14.73 -4.38
N GLU A 138 -2.97 14.95 -5.68
CA GLU A 138 -3.88 15.75 -6.48
C GLU A 138 -4.97 14.86 -7.07
N LYS A 139 -6.23 15.29 -6.95
CA LYS A 139 -7.38 14.66 -7.61
C LYS A 139 -7.98 15.68 -8.58
N PRO A 140 -7.58 15.66 -9.87
CA PRO A 140 -8.03 16.65 -10.85
C PRO A 140 -9.54 16.76 -10.99
N GLU A 141 -10.26 15.66 -10.74
CA GLU A 141 -11.72 15.60 -10.73
C GLU A 141 -12.36 16.33 -9.52
N SER A 142 -11.57 16.70 -8.52
CA SER A 142 -12.02 17.29 -7.24
C SER A 142 -11.84 18.81 -7.22
N ILE A 143 -12.24 19.50 -8.29
CA ILE A 143 -12.11 20.96 -8.45
C ILE A 143 -12.78 21.76 -7.30
N ALA A 144 -13.72 21.15 -6.58
CA ALA A 144 -14.37 21.71 -5.39
C ALA A 144 -14.81 20.61 -4.42
N SER A 145 -13.88 19.79 -3.90
CA SER A 145 -14.20 18.86 -2.82
C SER A 145 -14.03 19.57 -1.48
N ASP A 146 -15.12 19.74 -0.72
CA ASP A 146 -15.12 20.38 0.60
C ASP A 146 -14.23 19.66 1.63
N ASP A 147 -13.90 18.39 1.37
CA ASP A 147 -13.08 17.53 2.23
C ASP A 147 -11.58 17.56 1.87
N LEU A 148 -11.18 18.30 0.83
CA LEU A 148 -9.79 18.36 0.36
C LEU A 148 -9.23 19.79 0.46
N GLY A 149 -8.06 19.93 1.07
CA GLY A 149 -7.33 21.20 1.12
C GLY A 149 -6.70 21.56 -0.23
N PRO A 150 -6.43 22.86 -0.49
CA PRO A 150 -5.81 23.29 -1.73
C PRO A 150 -4.39 22.74 -1.85
N VAL A 151 -4.06 22.14 -3.00
CA VAL A 151 -2.69 21.78 -3.35
C VAL A 151 -2.06 22.94 -4.11
N ARG A 152 -0.80 23.27 -3.80
CA ARG A 152 -0.05 24.32 -4.51
C ARG A 152 0.24 23.86 -5.94
N SER A 153 -0.63 24.22 -6.87
CA SER A 153 -0.41 23.94 -8.29
C SER A 153 0.67 24.87 -8.84
N SER A 154 1.72 24.30 -9.43
CA SER A 154 2.72 25.06 -10.21
C SER A 154 2.13 25.74 -11.45
N LYS A 155 0.93 25.32 -11.91
CA LYS A 155 0.17 25.98 -12.98
C LYS A 155 -0.65 27.18 -12.51
N ALA A 156 -0.81 27.37 -11.20
CA ALA A 156 -1.54 28.49 -10.60
C ALA A 156 -0.63 29.64 -10.14
N ARG A 157 0.59 29.75 -10.71
CA ARG A 157 1.36 31.00 -10.61
C ARG A 157 0.64 32.03 -11.48
N LEU A 158 -0.30 32.76 -10.87
CA LEU A 158 -0.76 34.02 -11.43
C LEU A 158 0.47 34.91 -11.58
N ASP A 159 0.76 35.33 -12.82
CA ASP A 159 1.60 36.47 -13.11
C ASP A 159 0.92 37.71 -12.49
N LEU A 160 1.18 37.97 -11.22
CA LEU A 160 0.91 39.26 -10.60
C LEU A 160 2.11 40.17 -10.91
N PRO A 161 1.90 41.30 -11.62
CA PRO A 161 2.98 42.22 -11.94
C PRO A 161 3.56 42.82 -10.65
N MET A 162 4.89 42.92 -10.61
CA MET A 162 5.64 43.73 -9.64
C MET A 162 5.22 45.20 -9.71
#